data_AF-A0A917APK0-F1
#
_entry.id   AF-A0A917APK0-F1
#
_cell.length_a   1.000
_cell.length_b   1.000
_cell.length_c   1.000
_cell.angle_alpha   90.00
_cell.angle_beta   90.00
_cell.angle_gamma   90.00
#
_symmetry.space_group_name_H-M   'P 1'
#
loop_
_entity.id
_entity.type
_entity.pdbx_description
1 polymer ?
#
loop_
_entity_poly.entity_id
_entity_poly.type
_entity_poly.pdbx_seq_one_letter_code
_entity_poly.pdbx_strand_id
1 'polypeptide(L)'
;MKKFAALFFVFVLSLTAIYAPSASAVGDSRADVFAKGDSLYNTIKVTKALHNSPADPTIVNYVSPVQDVKVLRAYFLVNTWKGHKWIRVIGEKDPFLSFGKDGNWNTLKDFNASNATLKLHMPFSITDGYNDSVRVGSLQPQTVDVRQAWYVIETWLGNKFIGYQLR
;
A
#
# COMPACT_ATOMS: atom_id res chain seq x y z
N MET A 1 -54.88 10.24 27.11
CA MET A 1 -53.63 10.04 27.89
C MET A 1 -52.47 9.84 26.93
N LYS A 2 -51.28 10.31 27.31
CA LYS A 2 -50.14 10.61 26.43
C LYS A 2 -49.38 9.35 25.98
N LYS A 3 -49.00 9.37 24.69
CA LYS A 3 -47.83 8.80 23.98
C LYS A 3 -46.99 7.71 24.68
N PHE A 4 -46.67 6.64 23.95
CA PHE A 4 -45.28 6.18 23.76
C PHE A 4 -45.20 5.33 22.48
N ALA A 5 -44.74 5.93 21.38
CA ALA A 5 -44.29 5.18 20.21
C ALA A 5 -42.83 4.80 20.46
N ALA A 6 -42.56 3.49 20.57
CA ALA A 6 -41.21 2.97 20.73
C ALA A 6 -40.45 3.13 19.39
N LEU A 7 -39.43 3.96 19.41
CA LEU A 7 -38.53 4.20 18.28
C LEU A 7 -37.47 3.08 18.28
N PHE A 8 -37.60 2.11 17.37
CA PHE A 8 -36.54 1.12 17.14
C PHE A 8 -35.41 1.79 16.32
N PHE A 9 -34.32 2.14 17.00
CA PHE A 9 -33.09 2.61 16.35
C PHE A 9 -32.34 1.37 15.85
N VAL A 10 -32.37 1.12 14.54
CA VAL A 10 -31.53 0.09 13.92
C VAL A 10 -30.12 0.68 13.78
N PHE A 11 -29.21 0.20 14.62
CA PHE A 11 -27.79 0.52 14.52
C PHE A 11 -27.20 -0.33 13.39
N VAL A 12 -27.11 0.21 12.17
CA VAL A 12 -26.36 -0.43 11.09
C VAL A 12 -24.87 -0.20 11.38
N LEU A 13 -24.27 -1.14 12.10
CA LEU A 13 -22.82 -1.20 12.24
C LEU A 13 -22.26 -1.69 10.90
N SER A 14 -21.94 -0.77 9.98
CA SER A 14 -21.21 -1.12 8.77
C SER A 14 -19.77 -1.44 9.16
N LEU A 15 -19.52 -2.69 9.58
CA LEU A 15 -18.19 -3.26 9.45
C LEU A 15 -17.90 -3.30 7.95
N THR A 16 -17.16 -2.30 7.46
CA THR A 16 -16.32 -2.51 6.29
C THR A 16 -15.31 -3.57 6.70
N ALA A 17 -15.68 -4.84 6.47
CA ALA A 17 -14.78 -5.95 6.62
C ALA A 17 -13.58 -5.66 5.72
N ILE A 18 -12.49 -5.22 6.33
CA ILE A 18 -11.18 -5.27 5.68
C ILE A 18 -11.00 -6.75 5.40
N TYR A 19 -11.16 -7.11 4.13
CA TYR A 19 -10.91 -8.45 3.63
C TYR A 19 -9.43 -8.72 3.92
N ALA A 20 -9.12 -9.32 5.06
CA ALA A 20 -7.83 -9.87 5.36
C ALA A 20 -7.89 -11.31 4.82
N PRO A 21 -7.39 -11.59 3.61
CA PRO A 21 -7.20 -12.97 3.23
C PRO A 21 -6.14 -13.55 4.18
N SER A 22 -6.41 -14.78 4.61
CA SER A 22 -5.48 -15.83 5.06
C SER A 22 -4.24 -15.36 5.82
N ALA A 23 -4.08 -15.86 7.06
CA ALA A 23 -2.82 -15.80 7.82
C ALA A 23 -1.63 -16.06 6.87
N SER A 24 -0.98 -14.98 6.45
CA SER A 24 0.14 -15.06 5.53
C SER A 24 1.33 -15.42 6.39
N ALA A 25 2.08 -16.44 5.99
CA ALA A 25 3.42 -16.62 6.54
C ALA A 25 4.14 -15.27 6.43
N VAL A 26 4.90 -14.89 7.46
CA VAL A 26 5.55 -13.58 7.50
C VAL A 26 6.36 -13.38 6.23
N GLY A 27 6.03 -12.33 5.51
CA GLY A 27 6.74 -11.87 4.32
C GLY A 27 6.37 -12.57 3.01
N ASP A 28 6.56 -11.85 1.92
CA ASP A 28 6.47 -12.34 0.55
C ASP A 28 7.60 -11.71 -0.26
N SER A 29 8.73 -12.40 -0.37
CA SER A 29 9.91 -11.93 -1.15
C SER A 29 9.59 -11.58 -2.61
N ARG A 30 8.44 -12.00 -3.14
CA ARG A 30 7.96 -11.56 -4.46
C ARG A 30 7.56 -10.09 -4.49
N ALA A 31 7.38 -9.45 -3.34
CA ALA A 31 7.12 -8.02 -3.25
C ALA A 31 8.41 -7.20 -3.32
N ASP A 32 9.61 -7.79 -3.24
CA ASP A 32 10.85 -7.01 -3.31
C ASP A 32 10.93 -6.22 -4.63
N VAL A 33 11.48 -5.00 -4.53
CA VAL A 33 11.73 -4.13 -5.68
C VAL A 33 13.23 -3.97 -5.88
N PHE A 34 13.65 -3.82 -7.14
CA PHE A 34 15.04 -3.62 -7.49
C PHE A 34 15.20 -2.49 -8.49
N ALA A 35 16.37 -1.86 -8.51
CA ALA A 35 16.67 -0.76 -9.42
C ALA A 35 17.22 -1.29 -10.74
N LYS A 36 16.77 -0.70 -11.85
CA LYS A 36 17.35 -0.86 -13.19
C LYS A 36 17.49 0.54 -13.80
N GLY A 37 18.70 1.09 -13.72
CA GLY A 37 18.92 2.52 -13.97
C GLY A 37 18.13 3.38 -12.97
N ASP A 38 17.47 4.42 -13.48
CA ASP A 38 16.66 5.36 -12.69
C ASP A 38 15.20 4.90 -12.52
N SER A 39 14.95 3.59 -12.54
CA SER A 39 13.60 3.02 -12.45
C SER A 39 13.58 1.83 -11.50
N LEU A 40 12.50 1.69 -10.74
CA LEU A 40 12.25 0.53 -9.88
C LEU A 40 11.39 -0.48 -10.62
N TYR A 41 11.71 -1.74 -10.39
CA TYR A 41 11.02 -2.87 -10.95
C TYR A 41 10.65 -3.86 -9.87
N ASN A 42 9.55 -4.57 -10.10
CA ASN A 42 9.19 -5.75 -9.33
C ASN A 42 9.16 -6.94 -10.31
N THR A 43 9.80 -8.05 -9.95
CA THR A 43 9.76 -9.26 -10.77
C THR A 43 8.51 -10.05 -10.42
N ILE A 44 7.61 -10.18 -11.39
CA ILE A 44 6.40 -10.99 -11.29
C ILE A 44 6.80 -12.44 -11.52
N LYS A 45 7.02 -13.22 -10.46
CA LYS A 45 7.41 -14.64 -10.57
C LYS A 45 6.23 -15.58 -10.81
N VAL A 46 5.04 -15.17 -10.40
CA VAL A 46 3.76 -15.90 -10.54
C VAL A 46 2.70 -14.92 -11.04
N THR A 47 1.66 -15.44 -11.69
CA THR A 47 0.54 -14.62 -12.16
C THR A 47 0.02 -13.71 -11.04
N LYS A 48 -0.12 -12.42 -11.33
CA LYS A 48 -0.51 -11.41 -10.35
C LYS A 48 -1.79 -10.71 -10.77
N ALA A 49 -2.77 -10.63 -9.86
CA ALA A 49 -4.00 -9.89 -10.11
C ALA A 49 -3.73 -8.39 -10.24
N LEU A 50 -4.40 -7.77 -11.20
CA LEU A 50 -4.46 -6.33 -11.40
C LEU A 50 -5.74 -5.78 -10.78
N HIS A 51 -5.59 -4.66 -10.09
CA HIS A 51 -6.67 -3.95 -9.41
C HIS A 51 -6.71 -2.47 -9.82
N ASN A 52 -7.87 -1.84 -9.68
CA ASN A 52 -8.01 -0.40 -9.86
C ASN A 52 -7.48 0.39 -8.67
N SER A 53 -7.56 -0.16 -7.45
CA SER A 53 -7.00 0.45 -6.25
C SER A 53 -6.79 -0.57 -5.12
N PRO A 54 -5.96 -0.26 -4.10
CA PRO A 54 -5.85 -1.07 -2.88
C PRO A 54 -7.16 -1.17 -2.06
N ALA A 55 -8.08 -0.22 -2.26
CA ALA A 55 -9.38 -0.19 -1.58
C ALA A 55 -10.49 -0.93 -2.35
N ASP A 56 -10.21 -1.38 -3.57
CA ASP A 56 -11.14 -2.09 -4.44
C ASP A 56 -10.63 -3.52 -4.69
N PRO A 57 -11.27 -4.55 -4.12
CA PRO A 57 -10.83 -5.93 -4.27
C PRO A 57 -11.09 -6.49 -5.68
N THR A 58 -11.80 -5.76 -6.55
CA THR A 58 -12.16 -6.23 -7.89
C THR A 58 -10.91 -6.49 -8.72
N ILE A 59 -10.80 -7.71 -9.23
CA ILE A 59 -9.75 -8.09 -10.18
C ILE A 59 -10.20 -7.63 -11.57
N VAL A 60 -9.40 -6.77 -12.20
CA VAL A 60 -9.70 -6.25 -13.55
C VAL A 60 -8.95 -6.98 -14.65
N ASN A 61 -7.79 -7.55 -14.34
CA ASN A 61 -7.00 -8.38 -15.25
C ASN A 61 -5.86 -9.06 -14.46
N TYR A 62 -4.88 -9.64 -15.15
CA TYR A 62 -3.70 -10.26 -14.58
C TYR A 62 -2.43 -9.85 -15.32
N VAL A 63 -1.31 -9.86 -14.60
CA VAL A 63 0.04 -9.82 -15.17
C VAL A 63 0.57 -11.25 -15.24
N SER A 64 1.03 -11.65 -16.43
CA SER A 64 1.65 -12.96 -16.65
C SER A 64 2.93 -13.11 -15.81
N PRO A 65 3.29 -14.33 -15.40
CA PRO A 65 4.52 -14.58 -14.66
C PRO A 65 5.77 -14.39 -15.53
N VAL A 66 6.92 -14.35 -14.85
CA VAL A 66 8.28 -14.26 -15.37
C VAL A 66 8.52 -12.99 -16.21
N GLN A 67 8.18 -11.84 -15.63
CA GLN A 67 8.51 -10.54 -16.22
C GLN A 67 8.79 -9.47 -15.16
N ASP A 68 9.55 -8.45 -15.55
CA ASP A 68 9.79 -7.27 -14.72
C ASP A 68 8.79 -6.18 -15.09
N VAL A 69 8.09 -5.65 -14.08
CA VAL A 69 7.17 -4.53 -14.27
C VAL A 69 7.72 -3.27 -13.62
N LYS A 70 7.66 -2.15 -14.34
CA LYS A 70 8.09 -0.85 -13.82
C LYS A 70 7.14 -0.39 -12.72
N VAL A 71 7.68 -0.10 -11.55
CA VAL A 71 6.95 0.43 -10.40
C VAL A 71 7.00 1.96 -10.44
N LEU A 72 5.85 2.57 -10.68
CA LEU A 72 5.70 4.03 -10.73
C LEU A 72 5.59 4.63 -9.31
N ARG A 73 4.81 3.96 -8.46
CA ARG A 73 4.54 4.36 -7.07
C ARG A 73 4.34 3.13 -6.21
N ALA A 74 4.69 3.25 -4.94
CA ALA A 74 4.48 2.23 -3.93
C ALA A 74 3.68 2.78 -2.75
N TYR A 75 2.84 1.93 -2.19
CA TYR A 75 2.03 2.21 -1.02
C TYR A 75 2.20 1.08 -0.03
N PHE A 76 2.50 1.42 1.21
CA PHE A 76 2.67 0.42 2.27
C PHE A 76 1.64 0.66 3.36
N LEU A 77 0.96 -0.40 3.76
CA LEU A 77 0.16 -0.40 4.99
C LEU A 77 1.08 -0.85 6.12
N VAL A 78 1.36 0.03 7.08
CA VAL A 78 2.33 -0.20 8.15
C VAL A 78 1.68 -0.18 9.52
N ASN A 79 2.29 -0.88 10.47
CA ASN A 79 1.89 -0.81 11.87
C ASN A 79 2.34 0.51 12.49
N THR A 80 1.45 1.17 13.22
CA THR A 80 1.75 2.40 13.96
C THR A 80 1.08 2.39 15.33
N TRP A 81 1.44 3.32 16.21
CA TRP A 81 0.75 3.52 17.49
C TRP A 81 -0.70 3.99 17.35
N LYS A 82 -1.14 4.39 16.15
CA LYS A 82 -2.53 4.74 15.82
C LYS A 82 -3.25 3.63 15.03
N GLY A 83 -2.74 2.40 15.11
CA GLY A 83 -3.20 1.26 14.30
C GLY A 83 -2.56 1.25 12.91
N HIS A 84 -3.16 0.50 11.99
CA HIS A 84 -2.64 0.41 10.62
C HIS A 84 -2.82 1.74 9.89
N LYS A 85 -1.78 2.19 9.20
CA LYS A 85 -1.77 3.45 8.45
C LYS A 85 -1.01 3.30 7.15
N TRP A 86 -1.40 4.08 6.16
CA TRP A 86 -0.75 4.09 4.86
C TRP A 86 0.40 5.08 4.83
N ILE A 87 1.48 4.68 4.16
CA ILE A 87 2.53 5.56 3.67
C ILE A 87 2.65 5.40 2.15
N ARG A 88 2.92 6.51 1.49
CA ARG A 88 3.16 6.55 0.04
C ARG A 88 4.64 6.81 -0.21
N VAL A 89 5.25 5.96 -1.04
CA VAL A 89 6.62 6.14 -1.53
C VAL A 89 6.57 6.30 -3.04
N ILE A 90 7.21 7.36 -3.53
CA ILE A 90 7.19 7.72 -4.95
C ILE A 90 8.57 7.41 -5.50
N GLY A 91 8.61 6.69 -6.62
CA GLY A 91 9.83 6.50 -7.40
C GLY A 91 10.32 7.85 -7.90
N GLU A 92 9.68 8.44 -8.90
CA GLU A 92 10.20 9.65 -9.56
C GLU A 92 9.91 10.97 -8.82
N LYS A 93 10.56 12.08 -9.23
CA LYS A 93 10.16 13.43 -8.81
C LYS A 93 8.71 13.67 -9.25
N ASP A 94 7.74 13.41 -8.37
CA ASP A 94 6.34 13.78 -8.59
C ASP A 94 6.23 15.31 -8.49
N PRO A 95 5.91 16.03 -9.59
CA PRO A 95 5.84 17.49 -9.59
C PRO A 95 4.65 18.02 -8.80
N PHE A 96 3.70 17.17 -8.37
CA PHE A 96 2.52 17.57 -7.62
C PHE A 96 2.69 17.44 -6.10
N LEU A 97 3.83 16.91 -5.62
CA LEU A 97 4.10 16.75 -4.20
C LEU A 97 5.50 17.28 -3.86
N SER A 98 5.58 18.57 -3.52
CA SER A 98 6.74 19.24 -2.91
C SER A 98 7.02 18.77 -1.47
N PHE A 99 6.97 17.46 -1.20
CA PHE A 99 7.36 16.86 0.08
C PHE A 99 8.48 15.85 -0.16
N GLY A 100 9.71 16.36 -0.15
CA GLY A 100 10.92 15.61 -0.45
C GLY A 100 11.52 16.10 -1.77
N LYS A 101 12.46 17.04 -1.70
CA LYS A 101 13.14 17.60 -2.88
C LYS A 101 14.02 16.58 -3.60
N ASP A 102 14.18 15.39 -3.01
CA ASP A 102 14.86 14.22 -3.55
C ASP A 102 13.87 13.06 -3.49
N GLY A 103 13.65 12.37 -4.62
CA GLY A 103 12.77 11.20 -4.64
C GLY A 103 13.19 10.23 -3.54
N ASN A 104 12.22 9.68 -2.80
CA ASN A 104 12.50 8.85 -1.63
C ASN A 104 12.88 7.40 -2.01
N TRP A 105 13.70 7.28 -3.06
CA TRP A 105 14.16 6.04 -3.68
C TRP A 105 14.89 5.13 -2.69
N ASN A 106 15.63 5.70 -1.74
CA ASN A 106 16.36 4.94 -0.74
C ASN A 106 15.42 4.14 0.16
N THR A 107 14.26 4.69 0.53
CA THR A 107 13.29 3.97 1.37
C THR A 107 12.77 2.71 0.67
N LEU A 108 12.56 2.74 -0.67
CA LEU A 108 12.16 1.54 -1.41
C LEU A 108 13.26 0.48 -1.50
N LYS A 109 14.55 0.88 -1.50
CA LYS A 109 15.68 -0.05 -1.46
C LYS A 109 15.82 -0.75 -0.11
N ASP A 110 15.37 -0.12 0.96
CA ASP A 110 15.37 -0.69 2.31
C ASP A 110 14.06 -1.38 2.69
N PHE A 111 13.18 -1.62 1.71
CA PHE A 111 12.07 -2.54 1.87
C PHE A 111 12.60 -3.97 1.82
N ASN A 112 12.32 -4.74 2.86
CA ASN A 112 12.60 -6.17 2.91
C ASN A 112 11.27 -6.91 3.02
N ALA A 113 10.81 -7.46 1.90
CA ALA A 113 9.54 -8.14 1.85
C ALA A 113 9.56 -9.49 2.57
N SER A 114 10.72 -10.13 2.66
CA SER A 114 10.87 -11.40 3.39
C SER A 114 10.66 -11.25 4.90
N ASN A 115 11.11 -10.13 5.47
CA ASN A 115 10.91 -9.82 6.88
C ASN A 115 9.66 -8.96 7.14
N ALA A 116 9.00 -8.52 6.06
CA ALA A 116 7.89 -7.58 6.10
C ALA A 116 8.25 -6.29 6.86
N THR A 117 9.40 -5.69 6.54
CA THR A 117 9.92 -4.48 7.20
C THR A 117 10.33 -3.42 6.20
N LEU A 118 10.23 -2.15 6.60
CA LEU A 118 10.68 -1.00 5.83
C LEU A 118 11.47 -0.05 6.72
N LYS A 119 12.70 0.32 6.31
CA LYS A 119 13.49 1.34 7.00
C LYS A 119 13.19 2.73 6.47
N LEU A 120 12.73 3.62 7.35
CA LEU A 120 12.48 5.02 7.07
C LEU A 120 13.69 5.84 7.53
N HIS A 121 14.33 6.57 6.61
CA HIS A 121 15.50 7.43 6.93
C HIS A 121 15.13 8.88 7.20
N MET A 122 13.89 9.26 6.89
CA MET A 122 13.36 10.60 7.08
C MET A 122 11.91 10.51 7.58
N PRO A 123 11.33 11.60 8.10
CA PRO A 123 9.95 11.59 8.52
C PRO A 123 8.98 11.28 7.36
N PHE A 124 8.02 10.40 7.60
CA PHE A 124 6.95 10.07 6.65
C PHE A 124 5.59 10.49 7.20
N SER A 125 4.77 11.12 6.37
CA SER A 125 3.36 11.34 6.73
C SER A 125 2.58 10.03 6.64
N ILE A 126 1.65 9.83 7.58
CA ILE A 126 0.73 8.69 7.59
C ILE A 126 -0.70 9.14 7.36
N THR A 127 -1.48 8.30 6.68
CA THR A 127 -2.88 8.52 6.31
C THR A 127 -3.75 7.32 6.65
N ASP A 128 -5.07 7.50 6.73
CA ASP A 128 -6.01 6.39 6.99
C ASP A 128 -6.31 5.57 5.72
N GLY A 129 -6.32 6.20 4.55
CA GLY A 129 -6.43 5.56 3.24
C GLY A 129 -5.19 5.76 2.36
N TYR A 130 -4.99 4.85 1.39
CA TYR A 130 -3.80 4.83 0.53
C TYR A 130 -3.61 6.10 -0.31
N ASN A 131 -4.70 6.79 -0.66
CA ASN A 131 -4.68 8.00 -1.48
C ASN A 131 -5.34 9.21 -0.78
N ASP A 132 -5.42 9.17 0.55
CA ASP A 132 -5.98 10.26 1.31
C ASP A 132 -5.04 11.47 1.28
N SER A 133 -5.62 12.65 1.10
CA SER A 133 -4.90 13.92 1.21
C SER A 133 -4.71 14.37 2.66
N VAL A 134 -5.52 13.84 3.58
CA VAL A 134 -5.52 14.23 5.00
C VAL A 134 -4.51 13.40 5.77
N ARG A 135 -3.55 14.08 6.39
CA ARG A 135 -2.54 13.46 7.25
C ARG A 135 -3.09 13.28 8.66
N VAL A 136 -2.86 12.11 9.23
CA VAL A 136 -3.28 11.79 10.60
C VAL A 136 -2.10 11.65 11.58
N GLY A 137 -0.89 11.84 11.07
CA GLY A 137 0.34 11.87 11.85
C GLY A 137 1.59 11.82 10.97
N SER A 138 2.73 11.62 11.62
CA SER A 138 4.00 11.33 10.95
C SER A 138 4.81 10.30 11.72
N LEU A 139 5.53 9.45 11.01
CA LEU A 139 6.52 8.51 11.52
C LEU A 139 7.88 9.18 11.46
N GLN A 140 8.62 9.21 12.57
CA GLN A 140 10.03 9.59 12.58
C GLN A 140 10.89 8.47 11.97
N PRO A 141 12.15 8.75 11.58
CA PRO A 141 13.08 7.73 11.07
C PRO A 141 13.14 6.51 11.99
N GLN A 142 12.75 5.35 11.48
CA GLN A 142 12.66 4.09 12.22
C GLN A 142 12.47 2.93 11.24
N THR A 143 12.56 1.70 11.72
CA THR A 143 12.11 0.53 10.96
C THR A 143 10.65 0.24 11.36
N VAL A 144 9.78 0.07 10.36
CA VAL A 144 8.37 -0.26 10.58
C VAL A 144 8.02 -1.61 10.01
N ASP A 145 7.06 -2.28 10.65
CA ASP A 145 6.45 -3.49 10.13
C ASP A 145 5.44 -3.14 9.02
N VAL A 146 5.54 -3.86 7.92
CA VAL A 146 4.70 -3.72 6.73
C VAL A 146 3.71 -4.88 6.70
N ARG A 147 2.42 -4.58 6.62
CA ARG A 147 1.37 -5.58 6.42
C ARG A 147 1.06 -5.82 4.96
N GLN A 148 1.07 -4.74 4.18
CA GLN A 148 0.77 -4.79 2.75
C GLN A 148 1.70 -3.90 1.97
N ALA A 149 2.06 -4.35 0.76
CA ALA A 149 2.75 -3.55 -0.23
C ALA A 149 1.92 -3.52 -1.52
N TRP A 150 1.69 -2.33 -2.05
CA TRP A 150 0.91 -2.11 -3.26
C TRP A 150 1.70 -1.26 -4.25
N TYR A 151 1.83 -1.75 -5.48
CA TYR A 151 2.60 -1.07 -6.52
C TYR A 151 1.70 -0.65 -7.66
N VAL A 152 1.83 0.62 -8.05
CA VAL A 152 1.26 1.13 -9.30
C VAL A 152 2.24 0.79 -10.40
N ILE A 153 1.76 0.08 -11.40
CA ILE A 153 2.51 -0.30 -12.59
C ILE A 153 1.80 0.20 -13.85
N GLU A 154 2.58 0.43 -14.89
CA GLU A 154 2.04 0.76 -16.21
C GLU A 154 1.55 -0.50 -16.91
N THR A 155 0.36 -0.43 -17.51
CA THR A 155 -0.23 -1.53 -18.30
C THR A 155 -0.94 -0.96 -19.52
N TRP A 156 -1.29 -1.82 -20.47
CA TRP A 156 -2.10 -1.45 -21.64
C TRP A 156 -3.54 -1.01 -21.28
N LEU A 157 -4.02 -1.33 -20.07
CA LEU A 157 -5.27 -0.83 -19.49
C LEU A 157 -5.09 0.52 -18.78
N GLY A 158 -3.93 1.17 -18.92
CA GLY A 158 -3.48 2.28 -18.09
C GLY A 158 -2.91 1.82 -16.75
N ASN A 159 -2.64 2.76 -15.85
CA ASN A 159 -2.07 2.46 -14.54
C ASN A 159 -2.97 1.53 -13.72
N LYS A 160 -2.37 0.48 -13.15
CA LYS A 160 -3.04 -0.52 -12.31
C LYS A 160 -2.20 -0.89 -11.10
N PHE A 161 -2.86 -1.51 -10.12
CA PHE A 161 -2.24 -1.93 -8.89
C PHE A 161 -1.98 -3.43 -8.86
N ILE A 162 -0.83 -3.81 -8.33
CA ILE A 162 -0.55 -5.16 -7.82
C ILE A 162 -0.33 -5.09 -6.31
N GLY A 163 -0.90 -6.05 -5.57
CA GLY A 163 -0.88 -6.03 -4.10
C GLY A 163 -0.24 -7.28 -3.48
N TYR A 164 0.51 -7.11 -2.41
CA TYR A 164 1.16 -8.17 -1.65
C TYR A 164 0.70 -8.10 -0.19
N GLN A 165 0.32 -9.25 0.36
CA GLN A 165 0.04 -9.42 1.78
C GLN A 165 1.29 -10.00 2.43
N LEU A 166 1.76 -9.36 3.50
CA LEU A 166 3.03 -9.69 4.16
C LEU A 166 2.82 -10.12 5.62
N ARG A 167 1.73 -9.65 6.27
CA ARG A 167 1.32 -10.03 7.64
C ARG A 167 -0.18 -9.81 7.89
#